data_AF-A0A1M5ADL4-F1
#
_entry.id   AF-A0A1M5ADL4-F1
#
_cell.length_a   1.000
_cell.length_b   1.000
_cell.length_c   1.000
_cell.angle_alpha   90.00
_cell.angle_beta   90.00
_cell.angle_gamma   90.00
#
_symmetry.space_group_name_H-M   'P 1'
#
loop_
_entity.id
_entity.type
_entity.pdbx_description
1 polymer ?
#
loop_
_entity_poly.entity_id
_entity_poly.type
_entity_poly.pdbx_seq_one_letter_code
_entity_poly.pdbx_strand_id
1 'polypeptide(L)' 'MRHLFLLQLCLLCISSFAQPDTTYAERLGFPRGKKVVILHIDDGGMSFDSNKGVIDALTKGVANSVSVMMPCPWVQGRP' A
#
# COMPACT_ATOMS: atom_id res chain seq x y z
N MET A 1 39.70 26.15 -16.22
CA MET A 1 39.29 25.74 -14.85
C MET A 1 37.85 26.15 -14.53
N ARG A 2 37.44 27.42 -14.71
CA ARG A 2 36.04 27.87 -14.49
C ARG A 2 34.98 27.11 -15.30
N HIS A 3 35.22 26.86 -16.58
CA HIS A 3 34.31 26.09 -17.43
C HIS A 3 34.22 24.61 -17.03
N LEU A 4 35.29 24.04 -16.46
CA LEU A 4 35.31 22.66 -15.97
C LEU A 4 34.45 22.52 -14.70
N PHE A 5 34.52 23.52 -13.82
CA PHE A 5 33.71 23.59 -12.61
C PHE A 5 32.21 23.80 -12.93
N LEU A 6 31.90 24.66 -13.91
CA LEU A 6 30.53 24.83 -14.44
C LEU A 6 29.99 23.53 -15.07
N LEU A 7 30.83 22.78 -15.78
CA LEU A 7 30.43 21.49 -16.36
C LEU A 7 30.13 20.45 -15.27
N GLN A 8 30.98 20.36 -14.24
CA GLN A 8 30.76 19.48 -13.09
C GLN A 8 29.48 19.83 -12.32
N LEU A 9 29.20 21.11 -12.11
CA LEU A 9 27.97 21.56 -11.46
C LEU A 9 26.72 21.22 -12.30
N CYS A 10 26.81 21.35 -13.63
CA CYS A 10 25.72 21.02 -14.54
C CYS A 10 25.41 19.50 -14.53
N LEU A 11 26.43 18.63 -14.55
CA LEU A 11 26.24 17.18 -14.44
C LEU A 11 25.62 16.74 -13.11
N LEU A 12 25.93 17.43 -12.01
CA LEU A 12 25.34 17.14 -10.70
C LEU A 12 23.84 17.45 -10.68
N CYS A 13 23.42 18.55 -11.32
CA CYS A 13 22.00 18.92 -11.41
C CYS A 13 21.17 17.91 -12.22
N ILE A 14 21.69 17.37 -13.32
CA ILE A 14 20.97 16.42 -14.19
C ILE A 14 20.62 15.13 -13.44
N SER A 15 21.50 14.70 -12.53
CA SER A 15 21.32 13.48 -11.72
C SER A 15 20.11 13.56 -10.78
N SER A 16 19.79 14.76 -10.28
CA SER A 16 18.69 14.97 -9.33
C SER A 16 17.30 14.90 -9.98
N PHE A 17 17.19 15.15 -11.30
CA PHE A 17 15.93 15.09 -12.04
C PHE A 17 15.61 13.71 -12.62
N ALA A 18 16.50 12.72 -12.46
CA ALA A 18 16.32 11.37 -12.98
C ALA A 18 15.61 10.43 -12.00
N GLN A 19 14.72 10.93 -11.14
CA GLN A 19 13.88 10.06 -10.32
C GLN A 19 12.95 9.27 -11.24
N PRO A 20 12.87 7.92 -11.12
CA PRO A 20 11.97 7.15 -11.95
C PRO A 20 10.52 7.53 -11.66
N ASP A 21 9.79 7.97 -12.69
CA ASP A 21 8.34 8.30 -12.67
C ASP A 21 7.44 7.06 -12.46
N THR A 22 7.93 6.02 -11.78
CA THR A 22 7.20 4.78 -11.54
C THR A 22 6.30 4.92 -10.33
N THR A 23 5.00 4.68 -10.52
CA THR A 23 4.04 4.63 -9.41
C THR A 23 4.27 3.41 -8.52
N TYR A 24 3.79 3.43 -7.27
CA TYR A 24 3.82 2.23 -6.41
C TYR A 24 3.08 1.04 -7.04
N ALA A 25 1.99 1.31 -7.77
CA ALA A 25 1.28 0.28 -8.51
C ALA A 25 2.18 -0.37 -9.58
N GLU A 26 2.91 0.43 -10.36
CA GLU A 26 3.88 -0.09 -11.35
C GLU A 26 5.00 -0.90 -10.67
N ARG A 27 5.50 -0.44 -9.50
CA ARG A 27 6.51 -1.16 -8.73
C ARG A 27 6.01 -2.50 -8.16
N LEU A 28 4.71 -2.61 -7.89
CA LEU A 28 4.06 -3.85 -7.46
C LEU A 28 3.71 -4.80 -8.64
N GLY A 29 4.07 -4.43 -9.86
CA GLY A 29 3.86 -5.24 -11.07
C GLY A 29 2.53 -4.99 -11.79
N PHE A 30 1.74 -3.98 -11.37
CA PHE A 30 0.53 -3.61 -12.10
C PHE A 30 0.88 -2.83 -13.38
N PRO A 31 0.09 -2.97 -14.47
CA PRO A 31 0.35 -2.25 -15.70
C PRO A 31 0.27 -0.72 -15.52
N ARG A 32 1.10 0.01 -16.26
CA ARG A 32 1.12 1.48 -16.27
C ARG A 32 -0.26 2.07 -16.57
N GLY A 33 -0.61 3.15 -15.87
CA GLY A 33 -1.87 3.87 -16.06
C GLY A 33 -3.11 3.13 -15.53
N LYS A 34 -2.95 2.01 -14.83
CA LYS A 34 -4.07 1.32 -14.17
C LYS A 34 -4.38 1.96 -12.82
N LYS A 35 -5.67 2.01 -12.50
CA LYS A 35 -6.15 2.29 -11.14
C LYS A 35 -6.18 0.96 -10.39
N VAL A 36 -5.53 0.93 -9.24
CA VAL A 36 -5.45 -0.25 -8.36
C VAL A 36 -6.11 0.13 -7.05
N VAL A 37 -6.95 -0.76 -6.52
CA VAL A 37 -7.72 -0.54 -5.28
C VAL A 37 -7.41 -1.68 -4.32
N ILE A 38 -7.19 -1.33 -3.05
CA ILE A 38 -7.14 -2.30 -1.96
C ILE A 38 -8.49 -2.21 -1.24
N LEU A 39 -9.27 -3.29 -1.29
CA LEU A 39 -10.46 -3.41 -0.48
C LEU A 39 -10.01 -3.88 0.91
N HIS A 40 -10.21 -3.01 1.90
CA HIS A 40 -9.80 -3.23 3.27
C HIS A 40 -11.02 -3.32 4.16
N ILE A 41 -11.08 -4.36 5.00
CA ILE A 41 -12.13 -4.52 6.00
C ILE A 41 -11.59 -4.07 7.34
N ASP A 42 -12.23 -3.08 7.94
CA ASP A 42 -11.84 -2.57 9.25
C ASP A 42 -12.53 -3.39 10.37
N ASP A 43 -12.11 -3.16 11.62
CA ASP A 43 -12.79 -3.63 12.83
C ASP A 43 -12.83 -5.15 13.06
N GLY A 44 -11.90 -5.90 12.47
CA GLY A 44 -11.68 -7.30 12.83
C GLY A 44 -11.44 -7.44 14.34
N GLY A 45 -12.16 -8.34 14.99
CA GLY A 45 -12.07 -8.56 16.44
C GLY A 45 -12.89 -7.59 17.30
N MET A 46 -13.56 -6.58 16.73
CA MET A 46 -14.37 -5.63 17.49
C MET A 46 -15.59 -6.28 18.16
N SER A 47 -16.35 -7.07 17.40
CA SER A 47 -17.60 -7.71 17.81
C SER A 47 -17.82 -9.04 17.08
N PHE A 48 -18.79 -9.84 17.54
CA PHE A 48 -19.21 -11.06 16.83
C PHE A 48 -19.66 -10.77 15.39
N ASP A 49 -20.49 -9.74 15.19
CA ASP A 49 -21.01 -9.38 13.87
C ASP A 49 -19.91 -8.84 12.95
N SER A 50 -18.99 -8.03 13.49
CA SER A 50 -17.81 -7.55 12.75
C SER A 50 -16.96 -8.72 12.26
N ASN A 51 -16.69 -9.70 13.14
CA ASN A 51 -15.94 -10.90 12.77
C ASN A 51 -16.64 -11.72 11.70
N LYS A 52 -17.96 -11.91 11.81
CA LYS A 52 -18.75 -12.62 10.80
C LYS A 52 -18.65 -11.94 9.44
N GLY A 53 -18.78 -10.61 9.39
CA GLY A 53 -18.63 -9.83 8.16
C GLY A 53 -17.23 -9.92 7.57
N VAL A 54 -16.19 -9.81 8.40
CA VAL A 54 -14.78 -9.97 8.01
C VAL A 54 -14.53 -11.35 7.40
N ILE A 55 -14.94 -12.42 8.09
CA ILE A 55 -14.76 -13.81 7.63
C ILE A 55 -15.46 -14.01 6.29
N ASP A 56 -16.70 -13.53 6.15
CA ASP A 56 -17.44 -13.61 4.90
C ASP A 56 -16.74 -12.86 3.77
N ALA A 57 -16.28 -11.62 4.01
CA ALA A 57 -15.61 -10.81 3.01
C ALA A 57 -14.30 -11.45 2.51
N LEU A 58 -13.52 -12.04 3.42
CA LEU A 58 -12.28 -12.72 3.09
C LEU A 58 -12.53 -14.06 2.37
N THR A 59 -13.45 -14.89 2.88
CA THR A 59 -13.71 -16.24 2.35
C THR A 59 -14.45 -16.23 1.02
N LYS A 60 -15.32 -15.24 0.78
CA LYS A 60 -16.00 -15.04 -0.51
C LYS A 60 -15.14 -14.28 -1.52
N GLY A 61 -13.91 -13.88 -1.15
CA GLY A 61 -12.97 -13.20 -2.04
C GLY A 61 -13.32 -11.74 -2.36
N VAL A 62 -14.14 -11.09 -1.54
CA VAL A 62 -14.51 -9.67 -1.71
C VAL A 62 -13.32 -8.77 -1.36
N ALA A 63 -12.56 -9.12 -0.33
CA ALA A 63 -11.39 -8.38 0.12
C ALA A 63 -10.26 -9.36 0.51
N ASN A 64 -9.03 -8.85 0.54
CA ASN A 64 -7.84 -9.60 0.99
C ASN A 64 -6.97 -8.81 1.97
N SER A 65 -7.47 -7.67 2.45
CA SER A 65 -6.82 -6.82 3.44
C SER A 65 -7.78 -6.58 4.60
N VAL A 66 -7.27 -6.67 5.83
CA VAL A 66 -8.06 -6.56 7.05
C VAL A 66 -7.21 -5.97 8.19
N SER A 67 -7.82 -5.15 9.05
CA SER A 67 -7.25 -4.73 10.33
C SER A 67 -7.86 -5.54 11.47
N VAL A 68 -7.11 -5.71 12.56
CA VAL A 68 -7.62 -6.36 13.78
C VAL A 68 -7.45 -5.41 14.95
N MET A 69 -8.55 -5.12 15.63
CA MET A 69 -8.58 -4.29 16.83
C MET A 69 -8.07 -5.06 18.04
N MET A 70 -6.88 -4.72 18.50
CA MET A 70 -6.34 -5.20 19.77
C MET A 70 -6.58 -4.18 20.88
N PRO A 71 -6.94 -4.59 22.12
CA PRO A 71 -7.12 -5.97 22.60
C PRO A 71 -8.61 -6.37 22.66
N CYS A 72 -9.38 -6.21 21.57
CA CYS A 72 -10.82 -6.45 21.64
C CYS A 72 -11.17 -7.91 21.99
N PRO A 73 -12.23 -8.15 22.79
CA PRO A 73 -12.52 -9.46 23.37
C PRO A 73 -12.86 -10.53 22.32
N TRP A 74 -13.28 -10.12 21.12
CA TRP A 74 -13.65 -11.02 20.03
C TRP A 74 -12.48 -11.39 19.10
N VAL A 75 -11.26 -10.89 19.33
CA VAL A 75 -10.08 -11.27 18.52
C VAL A 75 -9.78 -12.76 18.59
N GLN A 76 -9.93 -13.37 19.77
CA GLN A 76 -9.70 -14.80 20.02
C GLN A 76 -10.73 -15.72 19.35
N GLY A 77 -11.76 -15.19 18.70
CA GLY A 77 -12.74 -15.98 17.95
C GLY A 77 -13.49 -17.01 18.78
N ARG A 78 -13.67 -16.76 20.09
CA ARG A 78 -14.54 -17.61 20.90
C ARG A 78 -15.98 -17.47 20.38
N PRO A 79 -16.76 -18.57 20.34
CA PRO A 79 -18.14 -18.55 19.84
C PRO A 79 -19.00 -17.54 20.59
#